data_AF-A0A0N4ZCF2-F1
#
_entry.id   AF-A0A0N4ZCF2-F1
#
_cell.length_a   1.000
_cell.length_b   1.000
_cell.length_c   1.000
_cell.angle_alpha   90.00
_cell.angle_beta   90.00
_cell.angle_gamma   90.00
#
_symmetry.space_group_name_H-M   'P 1'
#
loop_
_entity.id
_entity.type
_entity.pdbx_description
1 polymer ?
#
loop_
_entity_poly.entity_id
_entity_poly.type
_entity_poly.pdbx_seq_one_letter_code
_entity_poly.pdbx_strand_id
1 'polypeptide(L)'
;MNFTDAFGVYVGILGISLCLLPLISVKQWVKKNSSDGFPSAGYHTGTFINAIWLKFGLMSQIDNQNTFLSIMLVLNAIYSFIYFYYSSNKKRFIIETILTIFLIYGILTYTDSLEIEDGVKCIGRVASFSNSLRFVPAFADIYNVIKIKTTENVPFQQTVAFAFILSQFLTHSLLTGNYYRMYTQIAGLSTIAIYFVLYIVYPPQTWKVPILGVGAKESKKDN
;
A
#
# COMPACT_ATOMS: atom_id res chain seq x y z
N MET A 1 -11.71 -14.03 23.53
CA MET A 1 -11.34 -13.55 22.17
C MET A 1 -11.97 -14.49 21.18
N ASN A 2 -12.89 -14.03 20.34
CA ASN A 2 -13.48 -14.88 19.30
C ASN A 2 -12.51 -15.03 18.11
N PHE A 3 -12.82 -15.91 17.14
CA PHE A 3 -11.94 -16.14 15.99
C PHE A 3 -11.68 -14.86 15.18
N THR A 4 -12.72 -14.04 14.96
CA THR A 4 -12.61 -12.78 14.22
C THR A 4 -11.64 -11.80 14.90
N ASP A 5 -11.69 -11.68 16.22
CA ASP A 5 -10.78 -10.85 17.00
C ASP A 5 -9.34 -11.36 16.92
N ALA A 6 -9.15 -12.68 17.07
CA ALA A 6 -7.83 -13.31 16.98
C ALA A 6 -7.22 -13.12 15.59
N PHE A 7 -8.02 -13.30 14.54
CA PHE A 7 -7.63 -13.07 13.16
C PHE A 7 -7.34 -11.58 12.90
N GLY A 8 -8.10 -10.68 13.51
CA GLY A 8 -7.85 -9.24 13.46
C GLY A 8 -6.51 -8.84 14.09
N VAL A 9 -6.14 -9.43 15.22
CA VAL A 9 -4.81 -9.23 15.82
C VAL A 9 -3.70 -9.74 14.90
N TYR A 10 -3.86 -10.94 14.34
CA TYR A 10 -2.92 -11.52 13.38
C TYR A 10 -2.71 -10.61 12.16
N VAL A 11 -3.80 -10.16 11.54
CA VAL A 11 -3.76 -9.24 10.38
C VAL A 11 -3.15 -7.89 10.77
N GLY A 12 -3.42 -7.40 11.98
CA GLY A 12 -2.77 -6.21 12.54
C GLY A 12 -1.26 -6.36 12.65
N ILE A 13 -0.77 -7.47 13.21
CA ILE A 13 0.67 -7.78 13.31
C ILE A 13 1.32 -7.86 11.92
N LEU A 14 0.65 -8.55 10.99
CA LEU A 14 1.09 -8.62 9.60
C LEU A 14 1.16 -7.22 8.98
N GLY A 15 0.18 -6.35 9.23
CA GLY A 15 0.22 -4.95 8.84
C GLY A 15 1.42 -4.18 9.42
N ILE A 16 1.72 -4.35 10.71
CA ILE A 16 2.87 -3.71 11.38
C ILE A 16 4.19 -4.17 10.74
N SER A 17 4.31 -5.44 10.39
CA SER A 17 5.52 -5.95 9.74
C SER A 17 5.81 -5.23 8.40
N LEU A 18 4.76 -4.85 7.66
CA LEU A 18 4.87 -4.09 6.42
C LEU A 18 5.28 -2.63 6.67
N CYS A 19 4.96 -2.08 7.84
CA CYS A 19 5.42 -0.75 8.24
C CYS A 19 6.94 -0.70 8.45
N LEU A 20 7.63 -1.84 8.53
CA LEU A 20 9.09 -1.87 8.66
C LEU A 20 9.81 -1.81 7.30
N LEU A 21 9.09 -1.98 6.17
CA LEU A 21 9.69 -1.92 4.83
C LEU A 21 10.43 -0.60 4.54
N PRO A 22 9.95 0.59 4.96
CA PRO A 22 10.68 1.84 4.79
C PRO A 22 12.06 1.87 5.48
N LEU A 23 12.34 1.00 6.47
CA LEU A 23 13.68 0.90 7.07
C LEU A 23 14.74 0.53 6.03
N ILE A 24 14.38 -0.21 4.98
CA ILE A 24 15.28 -0.50 3.85
C ILE A 24 15.69 0.81 3.15
N SER A 25 14.74 1.72 2.94
CA SER A 25 15.01 3.03 2.35
C SER A 25 15.83 3.91 3.28
N VAL A 26 15.50 3.92 4.59
CA VAL A 26 16.26 4.66 5.61
C VAL A 26 17.74 4.23 5.62
N LYS A 27 18.02 2.92 5.60
CA LYS A 27 19.40 2.41 5.52
C LYS A 27 20.14 2.93 4.28
N GLN A 28 19.44 3.04 3.14
CA GLN A 28 20.04 3.57 1.91
C GLN A 28 20.32 5.07 2.02
N TRP A 29 19.43 5.85 2.65
CA TRP A 29 19.65 7.29 2.84
C TRP A 29 20.81 7.59 3.78
N VAL A 30 20.90 6.83 4.90
CA VAL A 30 22.03 6.95 5.83
C VAL A 30 23.34 6.65 5.11
N LYS A 31 23.38 5.58 4.30
CA LYS A 31 24.57 5.21 3.52
C LYS A 31 24.95 6.27 2.47
N LYS A 32 23.95 6.85 1.80
CA LYS A 32 24.15 7.87 0.74
C LYS A 32 24.29 9.29 1.29
N ASN A 33 24.03 9.51 2.58
CA ASN A 33 23.81 10.81 3.21
C ASN A 33 22.82 11.71 2.44
N SER A 34 21.85 11.11 1.75
CA SER A 34 20.83 11.80 0.97
C SER A 34 19.64 10.87 0.70
N SER A 35 18.44 11.45 0.69
CA SER A 35 17.19 10.80 0.27
C SER A 35 16.81 11.10 -1.18
N ASP A 36 17.69 11.78 -1.93
CA ASP A 36 17.45 12.12 -3.33
C ASP A 36 17.37 10.86 -4.20
N GLY A 37 16.46 10.89 -5.18
CA GLY A 37 16.13 9.73 -6.02
C GLY A 37 15.08 8.80 -5.42
N PHE A 38 14.62 9.04 -4.19
CA PHE A 38 13.46 8.35 -3.60
C PHE A 38 12.22 9.25 -3.67
N PRO A 39 11.04 8.69 -3.97
CA PRO A 39 9.82 9.49 -4.07
C PRO A 39 9.29 9.92 -2.69
N SER A 40 9.10 11.23 -2.48
CA SER A 40 8.44 11.78 -1.28
C SER A 40 6.95 11.41 -1.20
N ALA A 41 6.30 11.21 -2.34
CA ALA A 41 4.85 11.01 -2.46
C ALA A 41 4.31 9.85 -1.60
N GLY A 42 5.13 8.80 -1.38
CA GLY A 42 4.75 7.66 -0.56
C GLY A 42 4.45 8.03 0.90
N TYR A 43 5.18 9.00 1.47
CA TYR A 43 5.02 9.44 2.86
C TYR A 43 3.74 10.24 3.06
N HIS A 44 3.46 11.16 2.13
CA HIS A 44 2.24 11.97 2.12
C HIS A 44 1.00 11.11 1.88
N THR A 45 1.04 10.24 0.85
CA THR A 45 -0.06 9.32 0.52
C THR A 45 -0.33 8.33 1.65
N GLY A 46 0.73 7.78 2.25
CA GLY A 46 0.61 6.88 3.40
C GLY A 46 -0.03 7.55 4.61
N THR A 47 0.38 8.78 4.92
CA THR A 47 -0.20 9.58 6.01
C THR A 47 -1.67 9.89 5.76
N PHE A 48 -2.00 10.34 4.56
CA PHE A 48 -3.38 10.59 4.14
C PHE A 48 -4.27 9.36 4.33
N ILE A 49 -3.88 8.23 3.74
CA ILE A 49 -4.69 7.00 3.78
C ILE A 49 -4.90 6.54 5.23
N ASN A 50 -3.82 6.49 6.03
CA ASN A 50 -3.92 5.98 7.40
C ASN A 50 -4.75 6.92 8.31
N ALA A 51 -4.70 8.24 8.10
CA ALA A 51 -5.53 9.20 8.83
C ALA A 51 -7.02 9.04 8.53
N ILE A 52 -7.37 8.91 7.24
CA ILE A 52 -8.75 8.69 6.81
C ILE A 52 -9.29 7.34 7.31
N TRP A 53 -8.50 6.27 7.24
CA TRP A 53 -8.88 4.96 7.78
C TRP A 53 -9.05 4.98 9.30
N LEU A 54 -8.19 5.68 10.03
CA LEU A 54 -8.33 5.82 11.48
C LEU A 54 -9.63 6.54 11.83
N LYS A 55 -9.97 7.64 11.14
CA LYS A 55 -11.26 8.32 11.34
C LYS A 55 -12.43 7.38 11.07
N PHE A 56 -12.41 6.66 9.94
CA PHE A 56 -13.45 5.70 9.62
C PHE A 56 -13.61 4.62 10.69
N GLY A 57 -12.51 4.04 11.17
CA GLY A 57 -12.54 3.02 12.21
C GLY A 57 -13.02 3.55 13.58
N LEU A 58 -12.72 4.81 13.92
CA LEU A 58 -13.24 5.47 15.13
C LEU A 58 -14.75 5.74 15.04
N MET A 59 -15.25 6.14 13.88
CA MET A 59 -16.68 6.44 13.70
C MET A 59 -17.54 5.17 13.53
N SER A 60 -17.02 4.15 12.85
CA SER A 60 -17.79 2.95 12.53
C SER A 60 -17.92 1.96 13.67
N GLN A 61 -17.06 2.02 14.71
CA GLN A 61 -17.05 1.11 15.87
C GLN A 61 -16.91 -0.39 15.52
N ILE A 62 -16.71 -0.73 14.24
CA ILE A 62 -16.66 -2.10 13.71
C ILE A 62 -15.22 -2.64 13.67
N ASP A 63 -14.21 -1.75 13.74
CA ASP A 63 -12.83 -2.12 13.41
C ASP A 63 -11.91 -2.16 14.64
N ASN A 64 -11.51 -3.37 15.04
CA ASN A 64 -10.52 -3.63 16.08
C ASN A 64 -9.09 -3.15 15.70
N GLN A 65 -8.92 -2.54 14.52
CA GLN A 65 -7.63 -2.13 13.97
C GLN A 65 -7.26 -0.65 14.22
N ASN A 66 -8.05 0.11 14.99
CA ASN A 66 -7.76 1.52 15.31
C ASN A 66 -6.39 1.71 15.99
N THR A 67 -6.04 0.82 16.92
CA THR A 67 -4.72 0.83 17.58
C THR A 67 -3.58 0.66 16.57
N PHE A 68 -3.75 -0.27 15.62
CA PHE A 68 -2.79 -0.51 14.56
C PHE A 68 -2.61 0.73 13.66
N LEU A 69 -3.71 1.31 13.17
CA LEU A 69 -3.68 2.49 12.30
C LEU A 69 -3.03 3.69 13.00
N SER A 70 -3.24 3.84 14.31
CA SER A 70 -2.57 4.87 15.12
C SER A 70 -1.06 4.67 15.15
N ILE A 71 -0.59 3.43 15.37
CA ILE A 71 0.84 3.09 15.31
C ILE A 71 1.41 3.37 13.91
N MET A 72 0.69 3.04 12.85
CA MET A 72 1.13 3.33 11.47
C MET A 72 1.32 4.82 11.22
N LEU A 73 0.43 5.67 11.75
CA LEU A 73 0.56 7.12 11.62
C LEU A 73 1.81 7.65 12.33
N VAL A 74 2.09 7.16 13.54
CA VAL A 74 3.31 7.52 14.27
C VAL A 74 4.56 7.09 13.49
N LEU A 75 4.59 5.86 12.98
CA LEU A 75 5.70 5.37 12.16
C LEU A 75 5.87 6.18 10.87
N ASN A 76 4.77 6.50 10.17
CA ASN A 76 4.82 7.36 8.98
C ASN A 76 5.37 8.75 9.31
N ALA A 77 5.02 9.33 10.46
CA ALA A 77 5.57 10.61 10.89
C ALA A 77 7.07 10.53 11.14
N ILE A 78 7.54 9.46 11.81
CA ILE A 78 8.97 9.20 12.03
C ILE A 78 9.70 9.06 10.68
N TYR A 79 9.19 8.24 9.76
CA TYR A 79 9.81 8.07 8.44
C TYR A 79 9.80 9.35 7.61
N SER A 80 8.72 10.13 7.68
CA SER A 80 8.62 11.45 7.04
C SER A 80 9.67 12.41 7.57
N PHE A 81 9.90 12.42 8.89
CA PHE A 81 10.92 13.25 9.52
C PHE A 81 12.33 12.84 9.09
N ILE A 82 12.62 11.54 9.07
CA ILE A 82 13.91 11.02 8.60
C ILE A 82 14.12 11.37 7.12
N TYR A 83 13.11 11.19 6.27
CA TYR A 83 13.17 11.59 4.86
C TYR A 83 13.48 13.08 4.74
N PHE A 84 12.76 13.93 5.46
CA PHE A 84 12.98 15.37 5.48
C PHE A 84 14.40 15.78 5.89
N TYR A 85 14.96 15.11 6.89
CA TYR A 85 16.33 15.35 7.34
C TYR A 85 17.35 15.13 6.22
N TYR A 86 17.21 14.03 5.49
CA TYR A 86 18.10 13.66 4.38
C TYR A 86 17.69 14.26 3.02
N SER A 87 16.64 15.07 2.95
CA SER A 87 16.15 15.63 1.68
C SER A 87 16.88 16.92 1.32
N SER A 88 17.35 17.01 0.06
CA SER A 88 17.87 18.26 -0.48
C SER A 88 16.76 19.31 -0.70
N ASN A 89 15.56 18.86 -1.10
CA ASN A 89 14.43 19.72 -1.43
C ASN A 89 13.39 19.80 -0.30
N LYS A 90 13.82 20.35 0.84
CA LYS A 90 13.01 20.55 2.05
C LYS A 90 11.75 21.37 1.80
N LYS A 91 11.85 22.42 0.96
CA LYS A 91 10.72 23.31 0.64
C LYS A 91 9.58 22.55 -0.03
N ARG A 92 9.88 21.72 -1.03
CA ARG A 92 8.88 20.89 -1.70
C ARG A 92 8.20 19.93 -0.72
N PHE A 93 8.99 19.24 0.09
CA PHE A 93 8.45 18.29 1.08
C PHE A 93 7.52 18.97 2.10
N ILE A 94 7.89 20.16 2.59
CA ILE A 94 7.04 20.94 3.51
C ILE A 94 5.72 21.33 2.83
N ILE A 95 5.77 21.84 1.59
CA ILE A 95 4.55 22.21 0.84
C ILE A 95 3.65 20.99 0.65
N GLU A 96 4.19 19.86 0.19
CA GLU A 96 3.43 18.61 0.02
C GLU A 96 2.83 18.12 1.36
N THR A 97 3.57 18.27 2.47
CA THR A 97 3.07 17.95 3.82
C THR A 97 1.92 18.86 4.24
N ILE A 98 2.05 20.18 4.07
CA ILE A 98 1.01 21.15 4.43
C ILE A 98 -0.26 20.89 3.61
N LEU A 99 -0.13 20.68 2.30
CA LEU A 99 -1.26 20.35 1.43
C LEU A 99 -1.96 19.06 1.88
N THR A 100 -1.18 18.04 2.27
CA THR A 100 -1.73 16.79 2.78
C THR A 100 -2.50 17.01 4.09
N ILE A 101 -1.94 17.76 5.04
CA ILE A 101 -2.60 18.08 6.31
C ILE A 101 -3.88 18.88 6.07
N PHE A 102 -3.82 19.88 5.19
CA PHE A 102 -4.98 20.70 4.84
C PHE A 102 -6.10 19.86 4.20
N LEU A 103 -5.75 18.95 3.30
CA LEU A 103 -6.70 18.02 2.68
C LEU A 103 -7.33 17.08 3.72
N ILE A 104 -6.52 16.49 4.61
CA ILE A 104 -7.02 15.66 5.72
C ILE A 104 -7.98 16.47 6.57
N TYR A 105 -7.57 17.65 7.03
CA TYR A 105 -8.38 18.51 7.88
C TYR A 105 -9.71 18.89 7.22
N GLY A 106 -9.70 19.26 5.93
CA GLY A 106 -10.91 19.57 5.18
C GLY A 106 -11.89 18.39 5.11
N ILE A 107 -11.38 17.19 4.81
CA ILE A 107 -12.21 15.96 4.75
C ILE A 107 -12.77 15.61 6.12
N LEU A 108 -11.95 15.67 7.18
CA LEU A 108 -12.38 15.37 8.54
C LEU A 108 -13.46 16.36 9.01
N THR A 109 -13.24 17.66 8.80
CA THR A 109 -14.20 18.72 9.19
C THR A 109 -15.51 18.58 8.41
N TYR A 110 -15.44 18.31 7.10
CA TYR A 110 -16.63 18.05 6.29
C TYR A 110 -17.38 16.82 6.79
N THR A 111 -16.68 15.72 7.07
CA THR A 111 -17.28 14.49 7.61
C THR A 111 -17.96 14.76 8.95
N ASP A 112 -17.34 15.53 9.83
CA ASP A 112 -17.86 15.86 11.17
C ASP A 112 -19.05 16.84 11.12
N SER A 113 -19.24 17.54 9.99
CA SER A 113 -20.42 18.39 9.78
C SER A 113 -21.66 17.62 9.32
N LEU A 114 -21.51 16.35 8.94
CA LEU A 114 -22.61 15.48 8.52
C LEU A 114 -23.24 14.76 9.72
N GLU A 115 -24.46 14.27 9.56
CA GLU A 115 -25.05 13.32 10.50
C GLU A 115 -24.18 12.06 10.59
N ILE A 116 -24.13 11.41 11.76
CA ILE A 116 -23.18 10.32 12.05
C ILE A 116 -23.21 9.22 10.98
N GLU A 117 -24.39 8.80 10.54
CA GLU A 117 -24.54 7.73 9.54
C GLU A 117 -23.96 8.15 8.17
N ASP A 118 -24.26 9.36 7.74
CA ASP A 118 -23.76 9.91 6.47
C ASP A 118 -22.27 10.23 6.55
N GLY A 119 -21.78 10.68 7.71
CA GLY A 119 -20.36 10.86 8.01
C GLY A 119 -19.59 9.55 7.89
N VAL A 120 -20.07 8.46 8.51
CA VAL A 120 -19.48 7.12 8.39
C VAL A 120 -19.44 6.65 6.93
N LYS A 121 -20.53 6.84 6.19
CA LYS A 121 -20.60 6.48 4.76
C LYS A 121 -19.62 7.30 3.92
N CYS A 122 -19.53 8.60 4.17
CA CYS A 122 -18.67 9.53 3.47
C CYS A 122 -17.20 9.17 3.68
N ILE A 123 -16.74 9.09 4.95
CA ILE A 123 -15.34 8.80 5.26
C ILE A 123 -14.96 7.38 4.84
N GLY A 124 -15.88 6.40 4.90
CA GLY A 124 -15.65 5.05 4.39
C GLY A 124 -15.41 5.00 2.88
N ARG A 125 -16.19 5.77 2.10
CA ARG A 125 -15.97 5.92 0.65
C ARG A 125 -14.61 6.54 0.35
N VAL A 126 -14.26 7.61 1.06
CA VAL A 126 -12.95 8.27 0.90
C VAL A 126 -11.81 7.33 1.31
N ALA A 127 -11.96 6.58 2.40
CA ALA A 127 -10.98 5.60 2.87
C ALA A 127 -10.74 4.51 1.82
N SER A 128 -11.82 3.98 1.24
CA SER A 128 -11.74 2.96 0.19
C SER A 128 -11.08 3.51 -1.09
N PHE A 129 -11.53 4.67 -1.56
CA PHE A 129 -10.97 5.29 -2.74
C PHE A 129 -9.48 5.62 -2.56
N SER A 130 -9.13 6.28 -1.47
CA SER A 130 -7.75 6.68 -1.16
C SER A 130 -6.81 5.48 -1.04
N ASN A 131 -7.23 4.38 -0.42
CA ASN A 131 -6.43 3.17 -0.33
C ASN A 131 -6.18 2.53 -1.71
N SER A 132 -7.13 2.66 -2.63
CA SER A 132 -7.00 2.16 -4.00
C SER A 132 -5.96 2.94 -4.82
N LEU A 133 -5.66 4.19 -4.45
CA LEU A 133 -4.59 4.98 -5.09
C LEU A 133 -3.20 4.36 -4.89
N ARG A 134 -3.02 3.46 -3.91
CA ARG A 134 -1.76 2.70 -3.73
C ARG A 134 -1.43 1.81 -4.93
N PHE A 135 -2.40 1.52 -5.80
CA PHE A 135 -2.21 0.72 -7.00
C PHE A 135 -1.81 1.56 -8.23
N VAL A 136 -1.75 2.89 -8.13
CA VAL A 136 -1.31 3.76 -9.25
C VAL A 136 0.08 3.37 -9.79
N PRO A 137 1.11 3.13 -8.95
CA PRO A 137 2.40 2.64 -9.46
C PRO A 137 2.27 1.29 -10.17
N ALA A 138 1.39 0.40 -9.69
CA ALA A 138 1.18 -0.89 -10.33
C ALA A 138 0.55 -0.76 -11.74
N PHE A 139 -0.32 0.22 -11.97
CA PHE A 139 -0.82 0.48 -13.32
C PHE A 139 0.27 1.01 -14.27
N ALA A 140 1.18 1.85 -13.76
CA ALA A 140 2.33 2.30 -14.54
C ALA A 140 3.27 1.14 -14.89
N ASP A 141 3.50 0.23 -13.95
CA ASP A 141 4.29 -0.99 -14.18
C ASP A 141 3.62 -1.92 -15.19
N ILE A 142 2.30 -2.15 -15.07
CA ILE A 142 1.53 -2.93 -16.07
C ILE A 142 1.66 -2.31 -17.46
N TYR A 143 1.49 -1.00 -17.58
CA TYR A 143 1.66 -0.29 -18.85
C TYR A 143 3.08 -0.49 -19.41
N ASN A 144 4.09 -0.36 -18.56
CA ASN A 144 5.48 -0.57 -18.95
C ASN A 144 5.72 -1.99 -19.44
N VAL A 145 5.25 -3.02 -18.73
CA VAL A 145 5.34 -4.43 -19.13
C VAL A 145 4.68 -4.67 -20.49
N ILE A 146 3.47 -4.12 -20.72
CA ILE A 146 2.77 -4.27 -21.99
C ILE A 146 3.55 -3.61 -23.14
N LYS A 147 4.22 -2.49 -22.87
CA LYS A 147 5.03 -1.76 -23.85
C LYS A 147 6.34 -2.48 -24.18
N ILE A 148 7.09 -2.91 -23.15
CA ILE A 148 8.40 -3.56 -23.32
C ILE A 148 8.31 -5.07 -23.57
N LYS A 149 7.10 -5.65 -23.42
CA LYS A 149 6.80 -7.07 -23.66
C LYS A 149 7.61 -8.04 -22.80
N THR A 150 7.96 -7.63 -21.57
CA THR A 150 8.64 -8.49 -20.59
C THR A 150 8.31 -8.06 -19.16
N THR A 151 8.22 -9.02 -18.24
CA THR A 151 8.08 -8.80 -16.79
C THR A 151 9.42 -8.77 -16.05
N GLU A 152 10.53 -8.54 -16.74
CA GLU A 152 11.88 -8.54 -16.17
C GLU A 152 12.01 -7.71 -14.88
N ASN A 153 11.36 -6.55 -14.84
CA ASN A 153 11.44 -5.60 -13.74
C ASN A 153 10.37 -5.80 -12.65
N VAL A 154 9.49 -6.81 -12.77
CA VAL A 154 8.40 -7.06 -11.82
C VAL A 154 8.72 -8.34 -11.03
N PRO A 155 9.21 -8.24 -9.77
CA PRO A 155 9.65 -9.40 -9.02
C PRO A 155 8.49 -10.35 -8.66
N PHE A 156 8.56 -11.60 -9.11
CA PHE A 156 7.50 -12.59 -8.87
C PHE A 156 7.25 -12.85 -7.37
N GLN A 157 8.32 -12.91 -6.58
CA GLN A 157 8.24 -13.14 -5.13
C GLN A 157 7.44 -12.04 -4.42
N GLN A 158 7.60 -10.79 -4.87
CA GLN A 158 6.86 -9.65 -4.33
C GLN A 158 5.37 -9.73 -4.70
N THR A 159 5.06 -10.14 -5.93
CA THR A 159 3.68 -10.36 -6.38
C THR A 159 2.99 -11.44 -5.55
N VAL A 160 3.64 -12.57 -5.29
CA VAL A 160 3.10 -13.66 -4.44
C VAL A 160 2.92 -13.20 -3.00
N ALA A 161 3.90 -12.48 -2.44
CA ALA A 161 3.79 -11.95 -1.08
C ALA A 161 2.58 -11.00 -0.93
N PHE A 162 2.37 -10.10 -1.90
CA PHE A 162 1.20 -9.23 -1.89
C PHE A 162 -0.11 -10.00 -2.12
N ALA A 163 -0.13 -11.04 -2.96
CA ALA A 163 -1.30 -11.92 -3.10
C ALA A 163 -1.71 -12.50 -1.75
N PHE A 164 -0.74 -13.02 -0.99
CA PHE A 164 -0.97 -13.56 0.34
C PHE A 164 -1.49 -12.49 1.30
N ILE A 165 -0.80 -11.36 1.43
CA ILE A 165 -1.18 -10.26 2.33
C ILE A 165 -2.59 -9.76 2.04
N LEU A 166 -2.90 -9.44 0.78
CA LEU A 166 -4.21 -8.91 0.38
C LEU A 166 -5.33 -9.93 0.61
N SER A 167 -5.05 -11.24 0.44
CA SER A 167 -6.02 -12.29 0.77
C SER A 167 -6.34 -12.36 2.26
N GLN A 168 -5.36 -12.13 3.15
CA GLN A 168 -5.59 -12.08 4.59
C GLN A 168 -6.45 -10.88 4.97
N PHE A 169 -6.14 -9.70 4.42
CA PHE A 169 -6.94 -8.49 4.63
C PHE A 169 -8.35 -8.60 4.05
N LEU A 170 -8.53 -9.26 2.89
CA LEU A 170 -9.84 -9.52 2.31
C LEU A 170 -10.67 -10.44 3.23
N THR A 171 -10.07 -11.54 3.69
CA THR A 171 -10.71 -12.49 4.60
C THR A 171 -11.17 -11.80 5.87
N HIS A 172 -10.33 -10.95 6.48
CA HIS A 172 -10.70 -10.19 7.66
C HIS A 172 -11.86 -9.22 7.38
N SER A 173 -11.86 -8.57 6.22
CA SER A 173 -12.92 -7.63 5.82
C SER A 173 -14.27 -8.34 5.63
N LEU A 174 -14.26 -9.57 5.11
CA LEU A 174 -15.45 -10.42 5.00
C LEU A 174 -15.96 -10.84 6.38
N LEU A 175 -15.08 -11.27 7.28
CA LEU A 175 -15.44 -11.67 8.65
C LEU A 175 -16.02 -10.54 9.50
N THR A 176 -15.57 -9.30 9.25
CA THR A 176 -16.02 -8.09 9.97
C THR A 176 -17.17 -7.36 9.28
N GLY A 177 -17.60 -7.80 8.09
CA GLY A 177 -18.61 -7.10 7.29
C GLY A 177 -18.18 -5.71 6.81
N ASN A 178 -16.87 -5.41 6.82
CA ASN A 178 -16.33 -4.11 6.43
C ASN A 178 -16.22 -4.01 4.90
N TYR A 179 -17.32 -3.63 4.25
CA TYR A 179 -17.42 -3.55 2.79
C TYR A 179 -16.43 -2.56 2.18
N TYR A 180 -16.16 -1.42 2.84
CA TYR A 180 -15.21 -0.44 2.34
C TYR A 180 -13.81 -1.03 2.22
N ARG A 181 -13.35 -1.76 3.24
CA ARG A 181 -12.04 -2.40 3.18
C ARG A 181 -12.05 -3.54 2.17
N MET A 182 -13.12 -4.33 2.13
CA MET A 182 -13.29 -5.42 1.17
C MET A 182 -13.09 -4.95 -0.29
N TYR A 183 -13.72 -3.86 -0.71
CA TYR A 183 -13.57 -3.34 -2.08
C TYR A 183 -12.13 -3.01 -2.45
N THR A 184 -11.36 -2.43 -1.51
CA THR A 184 -9.95 -2.13 -1.75
C THR A 184 -9.09 -3.38 -1.93
N GLN A 185 -9.40 -4.43 -1.17
CA GLN A 185 -8.64 -5.69 -1.28
C GLN A 185 -8.98 -6.43 -2.57
N ILE A 186 -10.24 -6.37 -3.02
CA ILE A 186 -10.65 -6.91 -4.32
C ILE A 186 -9.91 -6.18 -5.45
N ALA A 187 -9.84 -4.84 -5.40
CA ALA A 187 -9.08 -4.05 -6.39
C ALA A 187 -7.59 -4.44 -6.42
N GLY A 188 -6.98 -4.62 -5.24
CA GLY A 188 -5.60 -5.07 -5.12
C GLY A 188 -5.37 -6.47 -5.68
N LEU A 189 -6.20 -7.45 -5.30
CA LEU A 189 -6.11 -8.82 -5.80
C LEU A 189 -6.36 -8.91 -7.31
N SER A 190 -7.24 -8.07 -7.85
CA SER A 190 -7.45 -7.96 -9.30
C SER A 190 -6.19 -7.50 -10.01
N THR A 191 -5.48 -6.52 -9.44
CA THR A 191 -4.19 -6.04 -9.97
C THR A 191 -3.13 -7.16 -9.93
N ILE A 192 -3.08 -7.93 -8.84
CA ILE A 192 -2.20 -9.09 -8.71
C ILE A 192 -2.54 -10.20 -9.72
N ALA A 193 -3.82 -10.46 -9.97
CA ALA A 193 -4.25 -11.42 -10.99
C ALA A 193 -3.77 -11.00 -12.39
N ILE A 194 -3.83 -9.70 -12.71
CA ILE A 194 -3.27 -9.16 -13.96
C ILE A 194 -1.77 -9.45 -14.05
N TYR A 195 -0.99 -9.26 -12.97
CA TYR A 195 0.43 -9.60 -12.98
C TYR A 195 0.68 -11.09 -13.23
N PHE A 196 -0.09 -11.99 -12.62
CA PHE A 196 0.03 -13.42 -12.91
C PHE A 196 -0.21 -13.75 -14.39
N VAL A 197 -1.19 -13.10 -15.03
CA VAL A 197 -1.41 -13.23 -16.48
C VAL A 197 -0.21 -12.67 -17.26
N LEU A 198 0.31 -11.51 -16.88
CA LEU A 198 1.46 -10.89 -17.57
C LEU A 198 2.74 -11.74 -17.47
N TYR A 199 2.98 -12.45 -16.37
CA TYR A 199 4.12 -13.38 -16.27
C TYR A 199 4.07 -14.52 -17.28
N ILE A 200 2.87 -14.92 -17.72
CA ILE A 200 2.67 -15.99 -18.71
C ILE A 200 2.75 -15.41 -20.12
N VAL A 201 2.10 -14.26 -20.36
CA VAL A 201 2.01 -13.64 -21.69
C VAL A 201 3.31 -12.95 -22.09
N TYR A 202 4.00 -12.32 -21.13
CA TYR A 202 5.24 -11.56 -21.33
C TYR A 202 6.32 -12.02 -20.33
N PRO A 203 6.76 -13.27 -20.40
CA PRO A 203 7.64 -13.84 -19.39
C PRO A 203 9.01 -13.12 -19.34
N PRO A 204 9.69 -13.16 -18.20
CA PRO A 204 11.01 -12.57 -18.04
C PRO A 204 12.04 -13.26 -18.93
N GLN A 205 13.07 -12.51 -19.31
CA GLN A 205 14.06 -12.97 -20.28
C GLN A 205 15.31 -13.54 -19.61
N THR A 206 15.70 -13.02 -18.44
CA THR A 206 16.95 -13.44 -17.77
C THR A 206 16.74 -14.47 -16.66
N TRP A 207 15.51 -14.65 -16.19
CA TRP A 207 15.15 -15.61 -15.15
C TRP A 207 13.92 -16.43 -15.54
N LYS A 208 13.69 -17.55 -14.85
CA LYS A 208 12.47 -18.36 -14.98
C LYS A 208 11.51 -18.00 -13.86
N VAL A 209 10.24 -17.82 -14.19
CA VAL A 209 9.19 -17.54 -13.20
C VAL A 209 9.07 -18.73 -12.25
N PRO A 210 9.34 -18.56 -10.94
CA PRO A 210 9.17 -19.64 -9.98
C PRO A 210 7.75 -20.20 -10.03
N ILE A 211 7.59 -21.50 -9.81
CA ILE A 211 6.30 -22.24 -9.85
C ILE A 211 5.72 -22.40 -11.26
N LEU A 212 5.70 -21.35 -12.09
CA LEU A 212 5.14 -21.39 -13.44
C LEU A 212 6.10 -21.99 -14.48
N GLY A 213 7.41 -21.90 -14.26
CA GLY A 213 8.43 -22.48 -15.15
C GLY A 213 8.61 -21.78 -16.50
N VAL A 214 7.87 -20.68 -16.74
CA VAL A 214 7.93 -19.87 -17.97
C VAL A 214 9.07 -18.84 -17.85
N GLY A 215 9.75 -18.50 -18.94
CA GLY A 215 10.84 -17.51 -18.94
C GLY A 215 12.07 -17.97 -19.71
N ALA A 216 13.24 -17.45 -19.30
CA ALA A 216 14.53 -17.63 -19.97
C ALA A 216 14.67 -19.00 -20.68
N LYS A 217 14.77 -18.95 -22.02
CA LYS A 217 15.17 -20.12 -22.82
C LYS A 217 16.59 -20.47 -22.42
N GLU A 218 16.85 -21.74 -22.11
CA GLU A 218 18.22 -22.24 -22.05
C GLU A 218 18.91 -21.84 -23.35
N SER A 219 20.00 -21.08 -23.25
CA SER A 219 20.85 -20.89 -24.41
C SER A 219 21.22 -22.29 -24.87
N LYS A 220 20.83 -22.65 -26.10
CA LYS A 220 21.43 -23.80 -26.76
C LYS A 220 22.93 -23.55 -26.70
N LYS A 221 23.64 -24.32 -25.88
CA LYS A 221 25.07 -24.52 -26.08
C LYS A 221 25.17 -25.16 -27.45
N ASP A 222 25.45 -24.33 -28.45
CA ASP A 222 25.88 -24.82 -29.75
C ASP A 222 27.20 -25.54 -29.49
N ASN A 223 27.14 -26.88 -29.54
CA ASN A 223 28.29 -27.78 -29.52
C ASN A 223 28.93 -27.82 -30.90
#